data_AF-A0A402AVA7-F1
#
_entry.id   AF-A0A402AVA7-F1
#
_cell.length_a   1.000
_cell.length_b   1.000
_cell.length_c   1.000
_cell.angle_alpha   90.00
_cell.angle_beta   90.00
_cell.angle_gamma   90.00
#
_symmetry.space_group_name_H-M   'P 1'
#
loop_
_entity.id
_entity.type
_entity.pdbx_description
1 polymer ?
#
loop_
_entity_poly.entity_id
_entity_poly.type
_entity_poly.pdbx_seq_one_letter_code
_entity_poly.pdbx_strand_id
1 'polypeptide(L)' 'MLIVGGNDETVLQLNRAAFAVIPAEKELVIIPGATHLFEEPGALEEVAQLATQWFKRYLHSSIH' A
#
# COMPACT_ATOMS: atom_id res chain seq x y z
N MET A 1 6.41 -0.10 -0.85
CA MET A 1 5.08 -0.69 -0.71
C MET A 1 4.07 0.09 -1.53
N LEU A 2 3.11 -0.61 -2.14
CA LEU A 2 1.98 -0.07 -2.89
C LEU A 2 0.70 -0.59 -2.21
N ILE A 3 -0.22 0.30 -1.83
CA ILE A 3 -1.52 -0.07 -1.24
C ILE A 3 -2.61 0.41 -2.19
N VAL A 4 -3.55 -0.47 -2.55
CA VAL A 4 -4.60 -0.18 -3.54
C VAL A 4 -5.95 -0.68 -3.04
N GLY A 5 -7.02 0.07 -3.31
CA GLY A 5 -8.38 -0.38 -3.08
C GLY A 5 -8.78 -1.48 -4.06
N GLY A 6 -9.38 -2.57 -3.56
CA GLY A 6 -9.75 -3.73 -4.37
C GLY A 6 -10.87 -3.46 -5.39
N ASN A 7 -11.63 -2.38 -5.23
CA ASN A 7 -12.66 -1.96 -6.18
C ASN A 7 -12.14 -0.94 -7.21
N ASP A 8 -10.87 -0.55 -7.14
CA ASP A 8 -10.23 0.35 -8.10
C ASP A 8 -9.38 -0.44 -9.11
N GLU A 9 -10.07 -1.12 -10.05
CA GLU A 9 -9.45 -2.03 -11.03
C GLU A 9 -8.40 -1.32 -11.91
N THR A 10 -8.67 -0.05 -12.28
CA THR A 10 -7.74 0.75 -13.09
C THR A 10 -6.44 0.98 -12.34
N VAL A 11 -6.51 1.47 -11.10
CA VAL A 11 -5.32 1.74 -10.28
C VAL A 11 -4.63 0.44 -9.87
N LEU A 12 -5.37 -0.65 -9.70
CA LEU A 12 -4.80 -1.98 -9.43
C LEU A 12 -3.92 -2.46 -10.59
N GLN A 13 -4.38 -2.34 -11.83
CA GLN A 13 -3.59 -2.73 -13.00
C GLN A 13 -2.33 -1.87 -13.14
N LEU A 14 -2.44 -0.55 -12.94
CA LEU A 14 -1.30 0.36 -12.96
C LEU A 14 -0.27 0.01 -11.87
N ASN A 15 -0.72 -0.28 -10.65
CA ASN A 15 0.15 -0.67 -9.57
C ASN A 15 0.78 -2.05 -9.77
N ARG A 16 0.08 -3.02 -10.39
CA ARG A 16 0.67 -4.30 -10.80
C ARG A 16 1.77 -4.12 -11.84
N ALA A 17 1.55 -3.25 -12.82
CA ALA A 17 2.57 -2.93 -13.82
C ALA A 17 3.79 -2.24 -13.19
N ALA A 18 3.57 -1.24 -12.32
CA ALA A 18 4.63 -0.60 -11.56
C ALA A 18 5.38 -1.60 -10.67
N PHE A 19 4.64 -2.48 -9.99
CA PHE A 19 5.19 -3.54 -9.17
C PHE A 19 6.09 -4.46 -9.98
N ALA A 20 5.77 -4.80 -11.23
CA ALA A 20 6.62 -5.65 -12.05
C ALA A 20 8.00 -5.02 -12.33
N VAL A 21 8.08 -3.69 -12.44
CA VAL A 21 9.29 -2.99 -12.90
C VAL A 21 10.15 -2.36 -11.80
N ILE A 22 9.64 -2.17 -10.57
CA ILE A 22 10.42 -1.59 -9.47
C ILE A 22 11.57 -2.53 -9.05
N PRO A 23 12.86 -2.16 -9.18
CA PRO A 23 13.97 -3.04 -8.83
C PRO A 23 14.42 -2.86 -7.37
N ALA A 24 13.49 -3.02 -6.42
CA ALA A 24 13.73 -2.84 -4.99
C ALA A 24 12.84 -3.76 -4.17
N GLU A 25 13.08 -3.82 -2.85
CA GLU A 25 12.16 -4.49 -1.92
C GLU A 25 10.81 -3.78 -1.95
N LYS A 26 9.78 -4.56 -2.29
CA LYS A 26 8.45 -4.04 -2.62
C LYS A 26 7.39 -5.04 -2.22
N GLU A 27 6.25 -4.51 -1.83
CA GLU A 27 5.05 -5.25 -1.47
C GLU A 27 3.85 -4.54 -2.11
N LEU A 28 2.89 -5.31 -2.63
CA LEU A 28 1.61 -4.83 -3.15
C LEU A 28 0.50 -5.39 -2.27
N VAL A 29 -0.24 -4.51 -1.61
CA VAL A 29 -1.34 -4.85 -0.71
C VAL A 29 -2.65 -4.34 -1.30
N ILE A 30 -3.69 -5.17 -1.24
CA ILE A 30 -5.02 -4.86 -1.77
C ILE A 30 -6.00 -4.83 -0.60
N ILE A 31 -6.69 -3.71 -0.40
CA ILE A 31 -7.72 -3.57 0.64
C ILE A 31 -9.07 -3.96 0.02
N PRO A 32 -9.69 -5.08 0.43
CA PRO A 32 -10.91 -5.57 -0.17
C PRO A 32 -12.06 -4.57 0.05
N GLY A 33 -12.83 -4.30 -1.00
CA GLY A 33 -13.99 -3.41 -0.92
C GLY A 33 -13.67 -1.91 -0.91
N ALA A 34 -12.41 -1.51 -0.76
CA ALA A 34 -12.03 -0.10 -0.79
C ALA A 34 -11.98 0.45 -2.23
N THR A 35 -12.44 1.69 -2.40
CA THR A 35 -12.33 2.45 -3.65
C THR A 35 -11.10 3.37 -3.63
N HIS A 36 -10.95 4.20 -4.66
CA HIS A 36 -9.78 5.06 -4.90
C HIS A 36 -9.33 5.88 -3.69
N LEU A 37 -10.28 6.41 -2.90
CA LEU A 37 -10.02 7.31 -1.79
C LEU A 37 -10.00 6.62 -0.42
N PHE A 38 -10.26 5.30 -0.37
CA PHE A 38 -10.37 4.54 0.88
C PHE A 38 -11.40 5.15 1.87
N GLU A 39 -12.54 5.66 1.36
CA GLU A 39 -13.59 6.29 2.17
C GLU A 39 -14.47 5.28 2.91
N GLU A 40 -14.37 4.00 2.54
CA GLU A 40 -15.11 2.93 3.19
C GLU A 40 -14.71 2.79 4.66
N PRO A 41 -15.66 2.49 5.56
CA PRO A 41 -15.36 2.37 6.99
C PRO A 41 -14.21 1.40 7.26
N GLY A 42 -13.15 1.87 7.92
CA GLY A 42 -11.98 1.06 8.27
C GLY A 42 -10.89 1.00 7.19
N ALA A 43 -11.15 1.43 5.95
CA ALA A 43 -10.18 1.33 4.87
C ALA A 43 -8.97 2.24 5.11
N LEU A 44 -9.20 3.50 5.50
CA LEU A 44 -8.11 4.43 5.81
C LEU A 44 -7.32 4.01 7.06
N GLU A 45 -7.99 3.45 8.06
CA GLU A 45 -7.34 2.89 9.24
C GLU A 45 -6.42 1.71 8.87
N GLU A 46 -6.87 0.82 7.99
CA GLU A 46 -6.05 -0.28 7.47
C GLU A 46 -4.84 0.24 6.68
N VAL A 47 -5.03 1.23 5.80
CA VAL A 47 -3.91 1.90 5.09
C VAL A 47 -2.89 2.45 6.09
N ALA A 48 -3.35 3.16 7.12
CA ALA A 48 -2.48 3.78 8.12
C ALA A 48 -1.68 2.74 8.93
N GLN A 49 -2.32 1.62 9.29
CA GLN A 49 -1.65 0.52 10.00
C GLN A 49 -0.58 -0.13 9.13
N LEU A 50 -0.90 -0.44 7.86
CA LEU A 50 0.05 -1.03 6.91
C LEU A 50 1.25 -0.10 6.66
N ALA A 51 0.98 1.20 6.43
CA ALA A 51 2.03 2.22 6.26
C ALA A 51 2.93 2.32 7.49
N THR A 52 2.35 2.31 8.69
CA THR A 52 3.11 2.36 9.94
C THR A 52 4.04 1.15 10.09
N GLN A 53 3.56 -0.06 9.78
CA GLN A 53 4.37 -1.27 9.85
C GLN A 53 5.51 -1.25 8.83
N TRP A 54 5.23 -0.80 7.61
CA TRP A 54 6.25 -0.63 6.57
C TRP A 54 7.35 0.34 7.02
N PHE A 55 6.97 1.54 7.48
CA PHE A 55 7.96 2.51 7.94
C PHE A 55 8.75 2.00 9.15
N LYS A 56 8.12 1.33 10.12
CA LYS A 56 8.85 0.73 11.25
C LYS A 56 9.89 -0.30 10.81
N ARG A 57 9.62 -1.06 9.74
CA ARG A 57 10.54 -2.08 9.22
C ARG A 57 11.74 -1.49 8.48
N TYR A 58 11.59 -0.37 7.76
CA TYR A 58 12.66 0.14 6.89
C TYR A 58 13.28 1.45 7.37
N LEU A 59 12.55 2.27 8.12
CA LEU A 59 13.05 3.48 8.74
C LEU A 59 13.53 3.15 10.16
N HIS A 60 14.68 2.49 10.24
CA HIS A 60 15.38 2.36 11.51
C HIS A 60 16.07 3.69 11.81
N SER A 61 15.82 4.26 12.99
CA SER A 61 16.64 5.36 13.49
C SER A 61 18.06 4.85 13.65
N SER A 62 18.96 5.30 12.79
CA SER A 62 20.39 5.16 13.06
C SER A 62 20.70 6.18 14.15
N ILE A 63 20.49 5.77 15.41
CA ILE A 63 21.06 6.50 16.55
C ILE A 63 22.56 6.24 16.48
N HIS A 64 23.28 7.17 15.86
CA HIS A 64 24.72 7.32 15.99
C HIS A 64 25.04 8.35 17.07
#